data_AF-A0A7C1DNY2-F1
#
_entry.id   AF-A0A7C1DNY2-F1
#
_cell.length_a   1.000
_cell.length_b   1.000
_cell.length_c   1.000
_cell.angle_alpha   90.00
_cell.angle_beta   90.00
_cell.angle_gamma   90.00
#
_symmetry.space_group_name_H-M   'P 1'
#
loop_
_entity.id
_entity.type
_entity.pdbx_description
1 polymer ?
#
loop_
_entity_poly.entity_id
_entity_poly.type
_entity_poly.pdbx_seq_one_letter_code
_entity_poly.pdbx_strand_id
1 'polypeptide(L)'
;MSGHNKWSKIKHQKGVTDARKSTSFSKISRRITISARTGGGDPSMNPTLALMVEKAKEVNMPKDTIERAIKKGTGELGDGADIDEIVYEGYGPFGVAIVIKTLTDNRNRTVAEIRNILERFGGSLGTLGSASYIFDKQNIPSFTVPLDETQYNKVADLLDALDAQDDVVDIYANHSKS
;
A
#
# COMPACT_ATOMS: atom_id res chain seq x y z
N MET A 1 32.65 0.30 29.09
CA MET A 1 31.68 1.33 29.52
C MET A 1 30.45 1.24 28.63
N SER A 2 29.34 0.73 29.17
CA SER A 2 28.13 0.40 28.41
C SER A 2 27.19 1.60 28.38
N GLY A 3 27.12 2.27 27.22
CA GLY A 3 26.23 3.40 26.96
C GLY A 3 24.89 2.96 26.36
N HIS A 4 24.17 2.03 26.97
CA HIS A 4 22.78 1.73 26.59
C HIS A 4 21.85 2.80 27.18
N ASN A 5 21.78 3.96 26.54
CA ASN A 5 20.86 5.02 26.94
C ASN A 5 19.42 4.64 26.53
N LYS A 6 18.56 4.46 27.54
CA LYS A 6 17.10 4.26 27.42
C LYS A 6 16.46 5.26 26.43
N TRP A 7 17.00 6.47 26.34
CA TRP A 7 16.58 7.51 25.39
C TRP A 7 16.79 7.13 23.92
N SER A 8 17.93 6.49 23.59
CA SER A 8 18.22 6.06 22.22
C SER A 8 17.27 4.95 21.76
N LYS A 9 16.90 4.04 22.68
CA LYS A 9 15.92 2.96 22.42
C LYS A 9 14.49 3.51 22.28
N ILE A 10 14.09 4.45 23.12
CA ILE A 10 12.79 5.14 23.01
C ILE A 10 12.72 5.96 21.72
N LYS A 11 13.79 6.69 21.35
CA LYS A 11 13.86 7.47 20.11
C LYS A 11 13.75 6.57 18.87
N HIS A 12 14.46 5.43 18.85
CA HIS A 12 14.37 4.46 17.76
C HIS A 12 12.98 3.82 17.67
N GLN A 13 12.44 3.36 18.80
CA GLN A 13 11.10 2.75 18.85
C GLN A 13 10.01 3.75 18.43
N LYS A 14 10.09 4.99 18.92
CA LYS A 14 9.20 6.08 18.53
C LYS A 14 9.35 6.42 17.05
N GLY A 15 10.58 6.46 16.53
CA GLY A 15 10.84 6.69 15.11
C GLY A 15 10.21 5.63 14.20
N VAL A 16 10.26 4.35 14.57
CA VAL A 16 9.59 3.26 13.83
C VAL A 16 8.07 3.39 13.90
N THR A 17 7.51 3.71 15.08
CA THR A 17 6.07 3.90 15.24
C THR A 17 5.56 5.12 14.47
N ASP A 18 6.30 6.23 14.52
CA ASP A 18 5.95 7.46 13.82
C ASP A 18 6.08 7.28 12.30
N ALA A 19 7.10 6.56 11.81
CA ALA A 19 7.26 6.22 10.40
C ALA A 19 6.10 5.35 9.88
N ARG A 20 5.70 4.33 10.64
CA ARG A 20 4.53 3.50 10.30
C ARG A 20 3.26 4.34 10.23
N LYS A 21 3.05 5.25 11.19
CA LYS A 21 1.91 6.18 11.18
C LYS A 21 1.95 7.13 9.99
N SER A 22 3.09 7.71 9.65
CA SER A 22 3.20 8.62 8.50
C SER A 22 2.92 7.91 7.19
N THR A 23 3.38 6.67 7.02
CA THR A 23 3.05 5.84 5.85
C THR A 23 1.56 5.52 5.80
N SER A 24 0.93 5.12 6.92
CA SER A 24 -0.53 4.91 6.97
C SER A 24 -1.31 6.17 6.62
N PHE A 25 -0.88 7.33 7.12
CA PHE A 25 -1.54 8.60 6.82
C PHE A 25 -1.41 8.95 5.34
N SER A 26 -0.23 8.76 4.76
CA SER A 26 0.03 9.00 3.34
C SER A 26 -0.86 8.11 2.45
N LYS A 27 -0.96 6.81 2.75
CA LYS A 27 -1.83 5.87 2.03
C LYS A 27 -3.30 6.25 2.11
N ILE A 28 -3.80 6.53 3.31
CA ILE A 28 -5.20 6.92 3.52
C ILE A 28 -5.50 8.27 2.83
N SER A 29 -4.59 9.24 2.90
CA SER A 29 -4.74 10.53 2.23
C SER A 29 -4.86 10.36 0.71
N ARG A 30 -4.04 9.52 0.08
CA ARG A 30 -4.15 9.26 -1.37
C ARG A 30 -5.49 8.62 -1.72
N ARG A 31 -5.97 7.66 -0.92
CA ARG A 31 -7.30 7.04 -1.13
C ARG A 31 -8.44 8.03 -0.97
N ILE A 32 -8.38 8.93 0.00
CA ILE A 32 -9.35 10.02 0.17
C ILE A 32 -9.36 10.91 -1.08
N THR A 33 -8.17 11.33 -1.55
CA THR A 33 -8.04 12.17 -2.75
C THR A 33 -8.67 11.52 -3.97
N ILE A 34 -8.42 10.23 -4.23
CA ILE A 34 -9.02 9.54 -5.38
C ILE A 34 -10.53 9.34 -5.21
N SER A 35 -10.98 8.96 -4.00
CA SER A 35 -12.41 8.78 -3.72
C SER A 35 -13.17 10.08 -3.95
N ALA A 36 -12.62 11.22 -3.49
CA ALA A 36 -13.20 12.54 -3.72
C ALA A 36 -13.15 12.97 -5.19
N ARG A 37 -12.09 12.60 -5.93
CA ARG A 37 -11.94 12.88 -7.37
C ARG A 37 -13.01 12.16 -8.20
N THR A 38 -13.31 10.89 -7.90
CA THR A 38 -14.22 10.07 -8.71
C THR A 38 -15.69 10.17 -8.27
N GLY A 39 -15.96 10.36 -6.98
CA GLY A 39 -17.31 10.35 -6.41
C GLY A 39 -17.77 11.67 -5.78
N GLY A 40 -16.96 12.72 -5.85
CA GLY A 40 -17.24 14.02 -5.23
C GLY A 40 -16.80 14.10 -3.76
N GLY A 41 -16.61 15.33 -3.27
CA GLY A 41 -16.00 15.62 -1.96
C GLY A 41 -16.92 15.52 -0.75
N ASP A 42 -18.21 15.17 -0.92
CA ASP A 42 -19.17 15.02 0.17
C ASP A 42 -19.27 13.55 0.60
N PRO A 43 -18.79 13.17 1.81
CA PRO A 43 -18.88 11.79 2.29
C PRO A 43 -20.32 11.27 2.42
N SER A 44 -21.32 12.13 2.59
CA SER A 44 -22.73 11.69 2.69
C SER A 44 -23.29 11.20 1.35
N MET A 45 -22.71 11.68 0.24
CA MET A 45 -23.10 11.33 -1.13
C MET A 45 -22.11 10.36 -1.79
N ASN A 46 -20.98 10.08 -1.14
CA ASN A 46 -19.91 9.24 -1.65
C ASN A 46 -19.53 8.16 -0.60
N PRO A 47 -20.14 6.96 -0.67
CA PRO A 47 -19.90 5.88 0.29
C PRO A 47 -18.43 5.45 0.39
N THR A 48 -17.69 5.49 -0.73
CA THR A 48 -16.26 5.16 -0.75
C THR A 48 -15.47 6.19 0.05
N LEU A 49 -15.76 7.48 -0.15
CA LEU A 49 -15.15 8.56 0.64
C LEU A 49 -15.52 8.45 2.13
N ALA A 50 -16.79 8.14 2.45
CA ALA A 50 -17.23 7.92 3.83
C ALA A 50 -16.40 6.86 4.54
N LEU A 51 -16.22 5.70 3.90
CA LEU A 51 -15.40 4.61 4.43
C LEU A 51 -13.94 5.03 4.60
N MET A 52 -13.37 5.80 3.67
CA MET A 52 -11.99 6.28 3.82
C MET A 52 -11.82 7.30 4.95
N VAL A 53 -12.81 8.17 5.15
CA VAL A 53 -12.84 9.11 6.27
C VAL A 53 -12.97 8.39 7.62
N GLU A 54 -13.74 7.31 7.68
CA GLU A 54 -13.82 6.44 8.86
C GLU A 54 -12.46 5.79 9.17
N LYS A 55 -11.83 5.15 8.19
CA LYS A 55 -10.49 4.58 8.34
C LYS A 55 -9.44 5.60 8.76
N ALA A 56 -9.54 6.84 8.25
CA ALA A 56 -8.67 7.93 8.68
C ALA A 56 -8.83 8.26 10.17
N LYS A 57 -10.07 8.26 10.68
CA LYS A 57 -10.35 8.48 12.10
C LYS A 57 -9.85 7.34 12.98
N GLU A 58 -9.96 6.09 12.54
CA GLU A 58 -9.47 4.92 13.27
C GLU A 58 -7.96 5.01 13.56
N VAL A 59 -7.18 5.54 12.61
CA VAL A 59 -5.74 5.76 12.79
C VAL A 59 -5.40 7.08 13.47
N ASN A 60 -6.38 7.83 13.95
CA ASN A 60 -6.25 9.17 14.55
C ASN A 60 -5.61 10.21 13.59
N MET A 61 -5.96 10.15 12.31
CA MET A 61 -5.56 11.19 11.35
C MET A 61 -6.18 12.54 11.72
N PRO A 62 -5.40 13.63 11.77
CA PRO A 62 -5.92 14.97 11.99
C PRO A 62 -7.00 15.38 10.98
N LYS A 63 -8.05 16.05 11.45
CA LYS A 63 -9.20 16.45 10.63
C LYS A 63 -8.82 17.37 9.46
N ASP A 64 -7.91 18.30 9.69
CA ASP A 64 -7.34 19.19 8.67
C ASP A 64 -6.63 18.42 7.55
N THR A 65 -5.96 17.31 7.88
CA THR A 65 -5.31 16.42 6.90
C THR A 65 -6.35 15.73 6.02
N ILE A 66 -7.45 15.24 6.61
CA ILE A 66 -8.58 14.63 5.89
C ILE A 66 -9.21 15.67 4.94
N GLU A 67 -9.53 16.85 5.45
CA GLU A 67 -10.13 17.93 4.65
C GLU A 67 -9.23 18.37 3.51
N ARG A 68 -7.92 18.50 3.75
CA ARG A 68 -6.94 18.81 2.70
C ARG A 68 -6.92 17.73 1.61
N ALA A 69 -6.99 16.46 1.98
CA ALA A 69 -7.02 15.36 1.02
C ALA A 69 -8.29 15.37 0.16
N ILE A 70 -9.44 15.71 0.74
CA ILE A 70 -10.72 15.88 0.02
C ILE A 70 -10.62 17.04 -0.96
N LYS A 71 -10.18 18.22 -0.50
CA LYS A 71 -10.03 19.42 -1.35
C LYS A 71 -9.04 19.21 -2.49
N LYS A 72 -7.99 18.40 -2.26
CA LYS A 72 -7.07 17.99 -3.33
C LYS A 72 -7.79 17.12 -4.37
N GLY A 73 -8.68 16.23 -3.94
CA GLY A 73 -9.45 15.37 -4.83
C GLY A 73 -10.51 16.12 -5.66
N THR A 74 -11.17 17.11 -5.07
CA THR A 74 -12.18 17.95 -5.74
C THR A 74 -11.58 19.04 -6.64
N GLY A 75 -10.26 19.24 -6.60
CA GLY A 75 -9.58 20.26 -7.39
C GLY A 75 -9.60 21.67 -6.79
N GLU A 76 -10.18 21.85 -5.60
CA GLU A 76 -10.26 23.15 -4.90
C GLU A 76 -8.90 23.74 -4.54
N LEU A 77 -7.85 22.91 -4.44
CA LEU A 77 -6.51 23.38 -4.08
C LEU A 77 -5.65 23.85 -5.26
N GLY A 78 -6.08 23.65 -6.52
CA GLY A 78 -5.30 23.96 -7.71
C GLY A 78 -4.02 23.12 -7.82
N ASP A 79 -3.78 22.48 -8.96
CA ASP A 79 -2.53 21.72 -9.25
C ASP A 79 -2.20 20.56 -8.29
N GLY A 80 -3.21 19.74 -7.96
CA GLY A 80 -2.91 18.42 -7.41
C GLY A 80 -2.26 17.55 -8.50
N ALA A 81 -1.00 17.15 -8.32
CA ALA A 81 -0.35 16.17 -9.19
C ALA A 81 -1.30 15.00 -9.49
N ASP A 82 -1.42 14.62 -10.76
CA ASP A 82 -2.28 13.53 -11.17
C ASP A 82 -1.81 12.24 -10.52
N ILE A 83 -2.66 11.72 -9.63
CA ILE A 83 -2.44 10.43 -9.00
C ILE A 83 -3.10 9.40 -9.89
N ASP A 84 -2.29 8.58 -10.53
CA ASP A 84 -2.70 7.42 -11.30
C ASP A 84 -2.95 6.23 -10.36
N GLU A 85 -4.05 5.52 -10.58
CA GLU A 85 -4.22 4.17 -10.07
C GLU A 85 -3.59 3.18 -11.05
N ILE A 86 -2.58 2.44 -10.60
CA ILE A 86 -1.87 1.47 -11.43
C ILE A 86 -1.82 0.13 -10.70
N VAL A 87 -2.17 -0.92 -11.43
CA VAL A 87 -2.02 -2.29 -10.98
C VAL A 87 -0.77 -2.89 -11.61
N TYR A 88 0.13 -3.36 -10.76
CA TYR A 88 1.27 -4.17 -11.14
C TYR A 88 1.01 -5.62 -10.80
N GLU A 89 1.51 -6.51 -11.64
CA GLU A 89 1.37 -7.95 -11.48
C GLU A 89 2.74 -8.58 -11.56
N GLY A 90 2.95 -9.67 -10.82
CA GLY A 90 4.21 -10.38 -10.83
C GLY A 90 4.16 -11.62 -9.97
N TYR A 91 5.35 -12.19 -9.79
CA TYR A 91 5.54 -13.39 -9.00
C TYR A 91 6.62 -13.16 -7.96
N GLY A 92 6.35 -13.55 -6.72
CA GLY A 92 7.34 -13.66 -5.66
C GLY A 92 8.12 -14.98 -5.73
N PRO A 93 8.97 -15.26 -4.74
CA PRO A 93 9.64 -16.55 -4.66
C PRO A 93 8.62 -17.69 -4.56
N PHE A 94 9.03 -18.89 -4.96
CA PHE A 94 8.20 -20.11 -4.92
C PHE A 94 6.97 -20.08 -5.84
N GLY A 95 6.89 -19.13 -6.77
CA GLY A 95 5.78 -19.02 -7.71
C GLY A 95 4.51 -18.40 -7.11
N VAL A 96 4.62 -17.72 -5.96
CA VAL A 96 3.51 -16.95 -5.39
C VAL A 96 3.15 -15.82 -6.33
N ALA A 97 1.94 -15.83 -6.85
CA ALA A 97 1.40 -14.74 -7.66
C ALA A 97 1.08 -13.54 -6.75
N ILE A 98 1.44 -12.34 -7.21
CA ILE A 98 1.26 -11.10 -6.46
C ILE A 98 0.62 -10.05 -7.37
N VAL A 99 -0.45 -9.43 -6.88
CA VAL A 99 -1.08 -8.24 -7.47
C VAL A 99 -0.85 -7.07 -6.54
N ILE A 100 -0.27 -5.98 -7.05
CA ILE A 100 0.13 -4.80 -6.29
C ILE A 100 -0.66 -3.61 -6.83
N LYS A 101 -1.59 -3.08 -6.03
CA LYS A 101 -2.33 -1.87 -6.37
C LYS A 101 -1.57 -0.66 -5.86
N THR A 102 -1.42 0.34 -6.70
CA THR A 102 -0.65 1.55 -6.40
C THR A 102 -1.42 2.81 -6.74
N LEU A 103 -1.16 3.87 -5.96
CA LEU A 103 -1.58 5.22 -6.23
C LEU A 103 -0.33 6.10 -6.32
N THR A 104 0.02 6.57 -7.52
CA THR A 104 1.30 7.24 -7.77
C THR A 104 1.15 8.46 -8.67
N ASP A 105 1.97 9.48 -8.42
CA ASP A 105 2.16 10.62 -9.32
C ASP A 105 3.33 10.42 -10.31
N ASN A 106 4.04 9.29 -10.21
CA ASN A 106 5.17 8.96 -11.05
C ASN A 106 5.28 7.46 -11.30
N ARG A 107 4.60 7.00 -12.35
CA ARG A 107 4.61 5.62 -12.83
C ARG A 107 6.01 5.01 -12.97
N ASN A 108 6.97 5.79 -13.48
CA ASN A 108 8.33 5.30 -13.77
C ASN A 108 9.12 5.04 -12.48
N ARG A 109 8.95 5.90 -11.47
CA ARG A 109 9.54 5.69 -10.14
C ARG A 109 8.94 4.44 -9.49
N THR A 110 7.62 4.37 -9.41
CA THR A 110 6.91 3.27 -8.73
C THR A 110 7.19 1.91 -9.36
N VAL A 111 7.20 1.81 -10.70
CA VAL A 111 7.52 0.53 -11.37
C VAL A 111 8.97 0.11 -11.13
N ALA A 112 9.91 1.06 -11.04
CA ALA A 112 11.31 0.75 -10.76
C ALA A 112 11.51 0.26 -9.33
N GLU A 113 10.85 0.89 -8.35
CA GLU A 113 10.86 0.49 -6.94
C GLU A 113 10.26 -0.92 -6.77
N ILE A 114 9.07 -1.17 -7.32
CA ILE A 114 8.40 -2.48 -7.24
C ILE A 114 9.26 -3.58 -7.87
N ARG A 115 9.80 -3.33 -9.07
CA ARG A 115 10.67 -4.29 -9.76
C ARG A 115 11.88 -4.65 -8.90
N ASN A 116 12.57 -3.64 -8.37
CA ASN A 116 13.75 -3.83 -7.54
C ASN A 116 13.43 -4.67 -6.30
N ILE A 117 12.31 -4.39 -5.63
CA ILE A 117 11.87 -5.15 -4.46
C ILE A 117 11.59 -6.60 -4.85
N LEU A 118 10.79 -6.86 -5.88
CA LEU A 118 10.51 -8.23 -6.32
C LEU A 118 11.80 -9.01 -6.63
N GLU A 119 12.70 -8.42 -7.42
CA GLU A 119 13.98 -9.04 -7.79
C GLU A 119 14.87 -9.36 -6.58
N ARG A 120 14.95 -8.45 -5.60
CA ARG A 120 15.73 -8.66 -4.35
C ARG A 120 15.28 -9.88 -3.55
N PHE A 121 13.99 -10.25 -3.63
CA PHE A 121 13.45 -11.42 -2.94
C PHE A 121 13.39 -12.68 -3.84
N GLY A 122 13.87 -12.60 -5.07
CA GLY A 122 13.87 -13.71 -6.03
C GLY A 122 12.54 -13.88 -6.78
N GLY A 123 11.77 -12.79 -6.90
CA GLY A 123 10.60 -12.69 -7.74
C GLY A 123 10.86 -11.90 -9.03
N SER A 124 9.79 -11.61 -9.77
CA SER A 124 9.83 -10.83 -11.00
C SER A 124 8.55 -10.03 -11.22
N LEU A 125 8.68 -8.87 -11.86
CA LEU A 125 7.54 -8.10 -12.36
C LEU A 125 7.06 -8.73 -13.67
N GLY A 126 5.76 -9.00 -13.76
CA GLY A 126 5.10 -9.53 -14.94
C GLY A 126 4.41 -8.45 -15.78
N THR A 127 3.76 -8.90 -16.84
CA THR A 127 2.85 -8.07 -17.64
C THR A 127 1.43 -8.09 -17.03
N LEU A 128 0.58 -7.14 -17.44
CA LEU A 128 -0.83 -7.18 -17.12
C LEU A 128 -1.45 -8.52 -17.54
N GLY A 129 -2.25 -9.14 -16.67
CA GLY A 129 -2.85 -10.47 -16.89
C GLY A 129 -1.97 -11.66 -16.48
N SER A 130 -0.72 -11.43 -16.07
CA SER A 130 0.20 -12.52 -15.69
C SER A 130 -0.15 -13.19 -14.37
N ALA A 131 -0.79 -12.49 -13.43
CA ALA A 131 -1.17 -12.98 -12.11
C ALA A 131 -2.66 -12.79 -11.81
N SER A 132 -3.29 -11.76 -12.38
CA SER A 132 -4.67 -11.38 -12.06
C SER A 132 -5.71 -12.46 -12.37
N TYR A 133 -5.43 -13.38 -13.31
CA TYR A 133 -6.32 -14.51 -13.60
C TYR A 133 -6.52 -15.47 -12.41
N ILE A 134 -5.59 -15.45 -11.44
CA ILE A 134 -5.66 -16.29 -10.23
C ILE A 134 -6.68 -15.72 -9.24
N PHE A 135 -6.95 -14.41 -9.30
CA PHE A 135 -7.78 -13.70 -8.34
C PHE A 135 -9.17 -13.41 -8.92
N ASP A 136 -10.19 -13.49 -8.07
CA ASP A 136 -11.54 -13.07 -8.46
C ASP A 136 -11.70 -11.53 -8.42
N LYS A 137 -12.92 -11.05 -8.68
CA LYS A 137 -13.24 -9.60 -8.65
C LYS A 137 -13.06 -8.97 -7.25
N GLN A 138 -13.07 -9.79 -6.20
CA GLN A 138 -12.84 -9.38 -4.81
C GLN A 138 -11.36 -9.52 -4.41
N ASN A 139 -10.48 -9.90 -5.35
CA ASN A 139 -9.06 -10.16 -5.16
C ASN A 139 -8.78 -11.36 -4.24
N ILE A 140 -9.70 -12.33 -4.19
CA ILE A 140 -9.53 -13.59 -3.47
C ILE A 140 -8.91 -14.60 -4.45
N PRO A 141 -7.81 -15.29 -4.07
CA PRO A 141 -7.16 -16.26 -4.95
C PRO A 141 -8.01 -17.54 -5.09
N SER A 142 -8.15 -18.03 -6.32
CA SER A 142 -8.85 -19.26 -6.68
C SER A 142 -8.13 -20.54 -6.23
N PHE A 143 -6.80 -20.46 -6.04
CA PHE A 143 -5.97 -21.50 -5.46
C PHE A 143 -4.79 -20.85 -4.72
N THR A 144 -4.17 -21.60 -3.81
CA THR A 144 -3.00 -21.11 -3.05
C THR A 144 -1.78 -21.99 -3.24
N VAL A 145 -0.60 -21.39 -3.06
CA VAL A 145 0.70 -22.06 -2.99
C VAL A 145 0.98 -22.39 -1.52
N PRO A 146 1.00 -23.68 -1.13
CA PRO A 146 1.34 -24.08 0.23
C PRO A 146 2.83 -23.90 0.46
N LEU A 147 3.19 -23.24 1.56
CA LEU A 147 4.56 -22.92 1.92
C LEU A 147 4.91 -23.50 3.29
N ASP A 148 6.13 -24.01 3.42
CA ASP A 148 6.70 -24.29 4.74
C ASP A 148 6.98 -23.00 5.51
N GLU A 149 7.33 -23.11 6.79
CA GLU A 149 7.56 -21.94 7.64
C GLU A 149 8.67 -21.00 7.14
N THR A 150 9.76 -21.55 6.58
CA THR A 150 10.88 -20.75 6.09
C THR A 150 10.50 -20.00 4.81
N GLN A 151 9.80 -20.70 3.91
CA GLN A 151 9.29 -20.13 2.67
C GLN A 151 8.24 -19.04 2.93
N TYR A 152 7.31 -19.30 3.87
CA TYR A 152 6.28 -18.37 4.27
C TYR A 152 6.88 -17.08 4.81
N ASN A 153 7.89 -17.16 5.68
CA ASN A 153 8.58 -15.99 6.22
C ASN A 153 9.26 -15.16 5.12
N LYS A 154 9.91 -15.81 4.15
CA LYS A 154 10.53 -15.11 3.02
C LYS A 154 9.50 -14.36 2.15
N VAL A 155 8.33 -14.95 1.94
CA VAL A 155 7.22 -14.29 1.23
C VAL A 155 6.66 -13.14 2.06
N ALA A 156 6.48 -13.32 3.38
CA ALA A 156 6.03 -12.26 4.27
C ALA A 156 6.98 -11.05 4.25
N ASP A 157 8.30 -11.27 4.31
CA ASP A 157 9.29 -10.20 4.23
C ASP A 157 9.22 -9.42 2.90
N LEU A 158 8.94 -10.10 1.79
CA LEU A 158 8.70 -9.45 0.49
C LEU A 158 7.44 -8.57 0.54
N LEU A 159 6.33 -9.10 1.07
CA LEU A 159 5.07 -8.36 1.16
C LEU A 159 5.22 -7.13 2.08
N ASP A 160 5.95 -7.26 3.19
CA ASP A 160 6.26 -6.14 4.07
C ASP A 160 7.13 -5.08 3.38
N ALA A 161 8.12 -5.49 2.58
CA ALA A 161 8.97 -4.56 1.83
C ALA A 161 8.19 -3.79 0.75
N LEU A 162 7.23 -4.46 0.09
CA LEU A 162 6.30 -3.82 -0.84
C LEU A 162 5.34 -2.89 -0.10
N ASP A 163 4.76 -3.31 1.03
CA ASP A 163 3.82 -2.47 1.79
C ASP A 163 4.53 -1.25 2.41
N ALA A 164 5.82 -1.33 2.67
CA ALA A 164 6.60 -0.17 3.11
C ALA A 164 6.70 0.95 2.05
N GLN A 165 6.37 0.68 0.78
CA GLN A 165 6.35 1.71 -0.26
C GLN A 165 5.13 2.60 -0.12
N ASP A 166 5.34 3.92 -0.14
CA ASP A 166 4.25 4.88 0.03
C ASP A 166 3.19 4.77 -1.08
N ASP A 167 3.59 4.46 -2.31
CA ASP A 167 2.66 4.36 -3.44
C ASP A 167 1.85 3.06 -3.44
N VAL A 168 2.27 2.04 -2.68
CA VAL A 168 1.56 0.76 -2.59
C VAL A 168 0.40 0.90 -1.62
N VAL A 169 -0.82 0.61 -2.10
CA VAL A 169 -2.03 0.72 -1.29
C VAL A 169 -2.59 -0.62 -0.85
N ASP A 170 -2.57 -1.62 -1.74
CA ASP A 170 -3.01 -2.98 -1.46
C ASP A 170 -2.10 -3.98 -2.15
N ILE A 171 -1.90 -5.12 -1.50
CA ILE A 171 -1.17 -6.26 -2.05
C ILE A 171 -2.02 -7.50 -1.86
N TYR A 172 -2.16 -8.29 -2.91
CA TYR A 172 -2.86 -9.57 -2.88
C TYR A 172 -1.88 -10.64 -3.33
N ALA A 173 -1.82 -11.74 -2.59
CA ALA A 173 -0.91 -12.83 -2.88
C ALA A 173 -1.59 -14.18 -2.61
N ASN A 174 -1.27 -15.19 -3.40
CA ASN A 174 -1.90 -16.51 -3.31
C ASN A 174 -1.12 -17.51 -2.44
N HIS A 175 -0.50 -17.09 -1.34
CA HIS A 175 0.27 -17.99 -0.46
C HIS A 175 -0.59 -18.52 0.69
N SER A 176 -0.31 -19.75 1.14
CA SER A 176 -0.91 -20.35 2.34
C SER A 176 0.15 -21.04 3.18
N LYS A 177 -0.04 -21.05 4.51
CA LYS A 177 0.83 -21.83 5.40
C LYS A 177 0.40 -23.29 5.32
N SER A 178 1.36 -24.17 5.03
CA SER A 178 1.15 -25.63 5.00
C SER A 178 0.86 -26.21 6.38
#